data_AF-A0AB32VM18-F1
#
_entry.id   AF-A0AB32VM18-F1
#
_cell.length_a   1.000
_cell.length_b   1.000
_cell.length_c   1.000
_cell.angle_alpha   90.00
_cell.angle_beta   90.00
_cell.angle_gamma   90.00
#
_symmetry.space_group_name_H-M   'P 1'
#
loop_
_entity.id
_entity.type
_entity.pdbx_description
1 polymer ?
#
loop_
_entity_poly.entity_id
_entity_poly.type
_entity_poly.pdbx_seq_one_letter_code
_entity_poly.pdbx_strand_id
1 'polypeptide(L)'
;MEHPYVPRDLQLPGYVAISLSQSTILGVFGLASLFVVSLVWIVSGRLRKVSNLDRFLMCWWAFTGLTHMILEGYFAFSPEFYKDKAGFYLAEVWKEYSKGDSRYAGRDAAIVTVEGITAVLEGPTSLLAVYAIAKGKGYSYTLQFAISLGQLYGTLVYFITAYLDGDNFAASPFYYYAYYVLANSFWVLIPSLIAVRCWKKISLAVQGQSQKKNKVR
;
A
#
# COMPACT_ATOMS: atom_id res chain seq x y z
N MET A 1 30.07 6.26 10.53
CA MET A 1 29.17 5.87 9.42
C MET A 1 28.27 7.06 9.15
N GLU A 2 28.23 7.55 7.92
CA GLU A 2 27.39 8.71 7.56
C GLU A 2 25.89 8.37 7.62
N HIS A 3 25.50 7.12 7.35
CA HIS A 3 24.11 6.63 7.45
C HIS A 3 24.05 5.09 7.68
N PRO A 4 22.89 4.54 8.13
CA PRO A 4 22.73 3.11 8.42
C PRO A 4 22.37 2.25 7.19
N TYR A 5 22.07 2.85 6.04
CA TYR A 5 21.62 2.19 4.81
C TYR A 5 22.70 1.38 4.07
N VAL A 6 22.25 0.55 3.14
CA VAL A 6 23.05 -0.38 2.32
C VAL A 6 22.76 -0.12 0.83
N PRO A 7 23.77 0.01 -0.03
CA PRO A 7 25.19 -0.13 0.26
C PRO A 7 25.76 1.06 1.05
N ARG A 8 26.93 0.87 1.67
CA ARG A 8 27.52 1.84 2.63
C ARG A 8 28.13 3.07 1.95
N ASP A 9 28.31 3.01 0.64
CA ASP A 9 28.82 4.08 -0.23
C ASP A 9 27.70 4.93 -0.86
N LEU A 10 26.43 4.66 -0.50
CA LEU A 10 25.28 5.45 -0.93
C LEU A 10 25.46 6.93 -0.55
N GLN A 11 25.36 7.82 -1.54
CA GLN A 11 25.60 9.24 -1.31
C GLN A 11 24.33 9.94 -0.82
N LEU A 12 24.27 10.23 0.48
CA LEU A 12 23.14 10.94 1.11
C LEU A 12 23.62 12.26 1.75
N PRO A 13 23.96 13.27 0.93
CA PRO A 13 24.48 14.53 1.45
C PRO A 13 23.46 15.18 2.38
N GLY A 14 23.88 15.60 3.57
CA GLY A 14 22.99 16.23 4.54
C GLY A 14 22.05 15.26 5.26
N TYR A 15 22.32 13.95 5.22
CA TYR A 15 21.60 12.97 6.02
C TYR A 15 21.54 13.35 7.50
N VAL A 16 20.35 13.19 8.08
CA VAL A 16 20.09 13.39 9.50
C VAL A 16 19.58 12.09 10.09
N ALA A 17 20.26 11.62 11.12
CA ALA A 17 19.89 10.40 11.82
C ALA A 17 18.44 10.44 12.34
N ILE A 18 17.81 9.28 12.32
CA ILE A 18 16.50 9.08 12.92
C ILE A 18 16.54 9.47 14.40
N SER A 19 15.58 10.28 14.81
CA SER A 19 15.36 10.80 16.16
C SER A 19 14.33 9.99 16.94
N LEU A 20 13.33 9.44 16.25
CA LEU A 20 12.29 8.63 16.87
C LEU A 20 12.73 7.17 17.02
N SER A 21 12.30 6.54 18.11
CA SER A 21 12.51 5.11 18.29
C SER A 21 11.63 4.29 17.33
N GLN A 22 12.09 3.11 16.94
CA GLN A 22 11.33 2.17 16.11
C GLN A 22 9.96 1.85 16.73
N SER A 23 9.88 1.64 18.04
CA SER A 23 8.62 1.32 18.72
C SER A 23 7.64 2.50 18.72
N THR A 24 8.14 3.74 18.79
CA THR A 24 7.31 4.94 18.64
C THR A 24 6.71 5.00 17.23
N ILE A 25 7.52 4.77 16.19
CA ILE A 25 7.07 4.79 14.80
C ILE A 25 6.01 3.71 14.57
N LEU A 26 6.32 2.46 14.91
CA LEU A 26 5.39 1.34 14.73
C LEU A 26 4.13 1.50 15.59
N GLY A 27 4.27 2.03 16.81
CA GLY A 27 3.16 2.28 17.72
C GLY A 27 2.18 3.33 17.18
N VAL A 28 2.67 4.47 16.71
CA VAL A 28 1.83 5.51 16.11
C VAL A 28 1.17 5.01 14.83
N PHE A 29 1.92 4.35 13.94
CA PHE A 29 1.37 3.74 12.73
C PHE A 29 0.27 2.72 13.04
N GLY A 30 0.53 1.82 14.00
CA GLY A 30 -0.42 0.80 14.43
C GLY A 30 -1.70 1.39 15.03
N LEU A 31 -1.57 2.40 15.90
CA LEU A 31 -2.71 3.09 16.50
C LEU A 31 -3.55 3.86 15.46
N ALA A 32 -2.89 4.57 14.53
CA ALA A 32 -3.58 5.27 13.44
C ALA A 32 -4.32 4.27 12.53
N SER A 33 -3.68 3.16 12.19
CA SER A 33 -4.28 2.08 11.38
C SER A 33 -5.50 1.46 12.06
N LEU A 34 -5.36 1.15 13.36
CA LEU A 34 -6.46 0.63 14.17
C LEU A 34 -7.61 1.63 14.24
N PHE A 35 -7.33 2.91 14.46
CA PHE A 35 -8.34 3.96 14.48
C PHE A 35 -9.13 4.03 13.16
N VAL A 36 -8.44 4.04 12.01
CA VAL A 36 -9.09 4.05 10.68
C VAL A 36 -9.96 2.82 10.50
N VAL A 37 -9.42 1.62 10.77
CA VAL A 37 -10.16 0.36 10.61
C VAL A 37 -11.38 0.31 11.53
N SER A 38 -11.25 0.69 12.80
CA SER A 38 -12.36 0.74 13.74
C SER A 38 -13.42 1.76 13.31
N LEU A 39 -13.02 2.94 12.86
CA LEU A 39 -13.95 3.97 12.38
C LEU A 39 -14.76 3.48 11.19
N VAL A 40 -14.10 2.92 10.17
CA VAL A 40 -14.77 2.37 8.97
C VAL A 40 -15.67 1.19 9.34
N TRP A 41 -15.24 0.33 10.26
CA TRP A 41 -16.04 -0.79 10.74
C TRP A 41 -17.33 -0.33 11.44
N ILE A 42 -17.24 0.68 12.32
CA ILE A 42 -18.39 1.25 13.03
C ILE A 42 -19.35 1.94 12.07
N VAL A 43 -18.82 2.79 11.17
CA VAL A 43 -19.63 3.55 10.20
C VAL A 43 -20.32 2.60 9.22
N SER A 44 -19.61 1.60 8.70
CA SER A 44 -20.18 0.62 7.78
C SER A 44 -21.24 -0.27 8.44
N GLY A 45 -21.16 -0.50 9.76
CA GLY A 45 -22.18 -1.24 10.52
C GLY A 45 -23.54 -0.53 10.57
N ARG A 46 -23.58 0.78 10.31
CA ARG A 46 -24.85 1.54 10.20
C ARG A 46 -25.53 1.36 8.84
N LEU A 47 -24.87 0.73 7.86
CA LEU A 47 -25.39 0.50 6.52
C LEU A 47 -26.16 -0.84 6.47
N ARG A 48 -27.50 -0.78 6.41
CA ARG A 48 -28.40 -1.96 6.44
C ARG A 48 -28.21 -2.99 5.31
N LYS A 49 -27.42 -2.70 4.28
CA LYS A 49 -27.31 -3.52 3.05
C LYS A 49 -25.89 -4.01 2.74
N VAL A 50 -24.93 -3.84 3.65
CA VAL A 50 -23.52 -4.19 3.41
C VAL A 50 -23.17 -5.47 4.17
N SER A 51 -22.66 -6.49 3.47
CA SER A 51 -22.25 -7.75 4.09
C SER A 51 -21.02 -7.57 4.98
N ASN A 52 -20.80 -8.43 5.98
CA ASN A 52 -19.58 -8.37 6.82
C ASN A 52 -18.30 -8.43 5.99
N LEU A 53 -18.30 -9.25 4.93
CA LEU A 53 -17.16 -9.35 4.03
C LEU A 53 -16.92 -8.03 3.28
N ASP A 54 -17.96 -7.36 2.82
CA ASP A 54 -17.82 -6.05 2.17
C ASP A 54 -17.38 -4.97 3.17
N ARG A 55 -17.76 -5.07 4.45
CA ARG A 55 -17.24 -4.19 5.52
C ARG A 55 -15.75 -4.41 5.75
N PHE A 56 -15.27 -5.66 5.76
CA PHE A 56 -13.84 -5.95 5.82
C PHE A 56 -13.09 -5.38 4.62
N LEU A 57 -13.64 -5.50 3.41
CA LEU A 57 -13.07 -4.88 2.21
C LEU A 57 -13.04 -3.36 2.32
N MET A 58 -14.09 -2.72 2.85
CA MET A 58 -14.08 -1.28 3.09
C MET A 58 -12.96 -0.88 4.06
N CYS A 59 -12.72 -1.65 5.12
CA CYS A 59 -11.61 -1.39 6.04
C CYS A 59 -10.25 -1.52 5.34
N TRP A 60 -10.05 -2.59 4.55
CA TRP A 60 -8.85 -2.77 3.75
C TRP A 60 -8.62 -1.60 2.81
N TRP A 61 -9.60 -1.27 1.96
CA TRP A 61 -9.48 -0.20 0.97
C TRP A 61 -9.29 1.19 1.59
N ALA A 62 -9.87 1.44 2.77
CA ALA A 62 -9.63 2.68 3.49
C ALA A 62 -8.20 2.76 4.05
N PHE A 63 -7.72 1.68 4.69
CA PHE A 63 -6.35 1.57 5.17
C PHE A 63 -5.35 1.73 4.02
N THR A 64 -5.51 0.96 2.95
CA THR A 64 -4.67 0.99 1.75
C THR A 64 -4.69 2.36 1.09
N GLY A 65 -5.87 2.96 0.89
CA GLY A 65 -6.00 4.28 0.29
C GLY A 65 -5.27 5.37 1.05
N LEU A 66 -5.38 5.37 2.38
CA LEU A 66 -4.68 6.35 3.23
C LEU A 66 -3.18 6.08 3.32
N THR A 67 -2.74 4.82 3.35
CA THR A 67 -1.33 4.46 3.30
C THR A 67 -0.67 5.00 2.04
N HIS A 68 -1.25 4.72 0.86
CA HIS A 68 -0.74 5.22 -0.42
C HIS A 68 -0.73 6.75 -0.46
N MET A 69 -1.83 7.41 -0.07
CA MET A 69 -1.91 8.88 -0.18
C MET A 69 -1.02 9.62 0.82
N ILE A 70 -0.92 9.13 2.06
CA ILE A 70 -0.25 9.85 3.16
C ILE A 70 1.21 9.41 3.26
N LEU A 71 1.48 8.11 3.38
CA LEU A 71 2.85 7.63 3.54
C LEU A 71 3.61 7.71 2.21
N GLU A 72 3.12 7.00 1.20
CA GLU A 72 3.81 6.88 -0.09
C GLU A 72 3.78 8.21 -0.85
N GLY A 73 2.68 8.95 -0.76
CA GLY A 73 2.57 10.32 -1.27
C GLY A 73 3.60 11.25 -0.63
N TYR A 74 3.79 11.20 0.69
CA TYR A 74 4.84 11.98 1.34
C TYR A 74 6.24 11.59 0.81
N PHE A 75 6.53 10.30 0.67
CA PHE A 75 7.81 9.84 0.10
C PHE A 75 8.01 10.32 -1.34
N ALA A 76 7.00 10.15 -2.20
CA ALA A 76 7.09 10.52 -3.60
C ALA A 76 7.36 12.02 -3.79
N PHE A 77 6.68 12.86 -3.00
CA PHE A 77 6.72 14.33 -3.12
C PHE A 77 7.69 15.04 -2.15
N SER A 78 8.35 14.32 -1.26
CA SER A 78 9.37 14.85 -0.34
C SER A 78 10.72 14.17 -0.58
N PRO A 79 11.41 14.44 -1.70
CA PRO A 79 12.64 13.74 -2.08
C PRO A 79 13.77 13.87 -1.06
N GLU A 80 13.72 14.91 -0.23
CA GLU A 80 14.74 15.26 0.77
C GLU A 80 14.34 14.87 2.21
N PHE A 81 13.39 13.94 2.39
CA PHE A 81 12.91 13.54 3.71
C PHE A 81 14.04 13.11 4.67
N TYR A 82 15.12 12.52 4.16
CA TYR A 82 16.26 12.06 4.95
C TYR A 82 17.11 13.22 5.53
N LYS A 83 16.90 14.46 5.06
CA LYS A 83 17.53 15.69 5.57
C LYS A 83 16.72 16.35 6.69
N ASP A 84 15.52 15.84 7.02
CA ASP A 84 14.66 16.47 8.02
C ASP A 84 15.33 16.47 9.41
N LYS A 85 15.42 17.66 9.99
CA LYS A 85 15.98 17.92 11.33
C LYS A 85 14.91 18.09 12.40
N ALA A 86 13.67 18.35 12.00
CA ALA A 86 12.58 18.64 12.91
C ALA A 86 12.01 17.38 13.57
N GLY A 87 12.33 16.19 13.05
CA GLY A 87 11.76 14.93 13.51
C GLY A 87 10.30 14.78 13.04
N PHE A 88 10.00 15.29 11.84
CA PHE A 88 8.67 15.16 11.26
C PHE A 88 8.34 13.67 11.07
N TYR A 89 7.20 13.25 11.62
CA TYR A 89 6.87 11.84 11.75
C TYR A 89 6.98 11.04 10.44
N LEU A 90 6.48 11.57 9.31
CA LEU A 90 6.55 10.85 8.03
C LEU A 90 7.98 10.74 7.48
N ALA A 91 8.82 11.74 7.73
CA ALA A 91 10.24 11.65 7.39
C ALA A 91 10.91 10.54 8.19
N GLU A 92 10.60 10.44 9.48
CA GLU A 92 11.13 9.43 10.38
C GLU A 92 10.64 8.02 10.02
N VAL A 93 9.37 7.86 9.61
CA VAL A 93 8.83 6.60 9.05
C VAL A 93 9.67 6.15 7.86
N TRP A 94 9.94 7.03 6.90
CA TRP A 94 10.70 6.65 5.72
C TRP A 94 12.18 6.45 5.99
N LYS A 95 12.77 7.19 6.94
CA LYS A 95 14.13 6.90 7.40
C LYS A 95 14.23 5.53 8.07
N GLU A 96 13.22 5.12 8.84
CA GLU A 96 13.15 3.79 9.45
C GLU A 96 12.93 2.70 8.41
N TYR A 97 11.92 2.87 7.54
CA TYR A 97 11.59 1.91 6.50
C TYR A 97 12.75 1.72 5.50
N SER A 98 13.53 2.76 5.24
CA SER A 98 14.73 2.68 4.41
C SER A 98 15.82 1.75 4.99
N LYS A 99 15.75 1.35 6.26
CA LYS A 99 16.62 0.29 6.80
C LYS A 99 16.19 -1.10 6.31
N GLY A 100 14.90 -1.29 6.06
CA GLY A 100 14.30 -2.43 5.35
C GLY A 100 14.69 -2.44 3.88
N ASP A 101 14.58 -1.28 3.24
CA ASP A 101 14.87 -1.11 1.83
C ASP A 101 15.52 0.24 1.53
N SER A 102 16.85 0.24 1.43
CA SER A 102 17.63 1.47 1.25
C SER A 102 17.39 2.18 -0.08
N ARG A 103 16.73 1.52 -1.05
CA ARG A 103 16.34 2.13 -2.31
C ARG A 103 15.38 3.31 -2.12
N TYR A 104 14.64 3.36 -1.01
CA TYR A 104 13.84 4.53 -0.63
C TYR A 104 14.72 5.74 -0.29
N ALA A 105 15.69 5.59 0.61
CA ALA A 105 16.64 6.66 0.92
C ALA A 105 17.46 7.06 -0.32
N GLY A 106 17.88 6.08 -1.11
CA GLY A 106 18.60 6.28 -2.37
C GLY A 106 17.75 6.82 -3.53
N ARG A 107 16.43 6.97 -3.33
CA ARG A 107 15.50 7.48 -4.36
C ARG A 107 15.57 6.71 -5.67
N ASP A 108 15.65 5.38 -5.57
CA ASP A 108 15.68 4.51 -6.74
C ASP A 108 14.51 4.80 -7.69
N ALA A 109 14.79 4.83 -9.00
CA ALA A 109 13.82 5.26 -9.99
C ALA A 109 12.59 4.35 -10.05
N ALA A 110 12.76 3.03 -9.87
CA ALA A 110 11.65 2.10 -9.88
C ALA A 110 10.78 2.28 -8.63
N ILE A 111 11.40 2.41 -7.45
CA ILE A 111 10.68 2.67 -6.20
C ILE A 111 9.91 4.00 -6.28
N VAL A 112 10.57 5.09 -6.62
CA VAL A 112 9.91 6.41 -6.73
C VAL A 112 8.76 6.40 -7.73
N THR A 113 8.91 5.67 -8.85
CA THR A 113 7.87 5.56 -9.87
C THR A 113 6.67 4.77 -9.38
N VAL A 114 6.89 3.59 -8.77
CA VAL A 114 5.82 2.75 -8.24
C VAL A 114 5.06 3.49 -7.14
N GLU A 115 5.78 4.02 -6.15
CA GLU A 115 5.18 4.74 -5.02
C GLU A 115 4.47 6.04 -5.46
N GLY A 116 4.97 6.71 -6.50
CA GLY A 116 4.30 7.86 -7.10
C GLY A 116 2.97 7.48 -7.75
N ILE A 117 2.93 6.37 -8.50
CA ILE A 117 1.72 5.85 -9.14
C ILE A 117 0.71 5.39 -8.09
N THR A 118 1.14 4.64 -7.07
CA THR A 118 0.26 4.17 -6.00
C THR A 118 -0.33 5.35 -5.25
N ALA A 119 0.46 6.37 -4.90
CA ALA A 119 0.00 7.56 -4.19
C ALA A 119 -1.07 8.35 -4.96
N VAL A 120 -0.89 8.56 -6.27
CA VAL A 120 -1.76 9.44 -7.07
C VAL A 120 -2.93 8.74 -7.75
N LEU A 121 -2.82 7.43 -8.02
CA LEU A 121 -3.86 6.64 -8.66
C LEU A 121 -4.49 5.62 -7.72
N GLU A 122 -3.69 4.73 -7.14
CA GLU A 122 -4.23 3.61 -6.34
C GLU A 122 -4.80 4.06 -5.01
N GLY A 123 -4.21 5.06 -4.36
CA GLY A 123 -4.71 5.67 -3.14
C GLY A 123 -6.12 6.24 -3.30
N PRO A 124 -6.33 7.22 -4.20
CA PRO A 124 -7.64 7.79 -4.46
C PRO A 124 -8.67 6.75 -4.94
N THR A 125 -8.26 5.82 -5.81
CA THR A 125 -9.18 4.78 -6.31
C THR A 125 -9.55 3.75 -5.25
N SER A 126 -8.67 3.45 -4.27
CA SER A 126 -8.99 2.64 -3.09
C SER A 126 -10.08 3.30 -2.24
N LEU A 127 -9.98 4.61 -1.98
CA LEU A 127 -11.05 5.34 -1.29
C LEU A 127 -12.35 5.37 -2.09
N LEU A 128 -12.26 5.48 -3.42
CA LEU A 128 -13.42 5.34 -4.31
C LEU A 128 -14.04 3.95 -4.22
N ALA A 129 -13.25 2.88 -4.01
CA ALA A 129 -13.76 1.53 -3.80
C ALA A 129 -14.58 1.43 -2.51
N VAL A 130 -14.16 2.09 -1.42
CA VAL A 130 -14.95 2.20 -0.18
C VAL A 130 -16.32 2.82 -0.48
N TYR A 131 -16.35 3.94 -1.22
CA TYR A 131 -17.60 4.58 -1.64
C TYR A 131 -18.46 3.66 -2.53
N ALA A 132 -17.85 3.01 -3.51
CA ALA A 132 -18.52 2.14 -4.46
C ALA A 132 -19.19 0.94 -3.77
N ILE A 133 -18.52 0.36 -2.77
CA ILE A 133 -19.09 -0.67 -1.89
C ILE A 133 -20.25 -0.09 -1.08
N ALA A 134 -20.04 1.02 -0.37
CA ALA A 134 -21.04 1.62 0.51
C ALA A 134 -22.34 2.02 -0.22
N LYS A 135 -22.23 2.43 -1.48
CA LYS A 135 -23.37 2.84 -2.33
C LYS A 135 -23.86 1.75 -3.27
N GLY A 136 -23.30 0.53 -3.23
CA GLY A 136 -23.70 -0.57 -4.10
C GLY A 136 -23.58 -0.25 -5.59
N LYS A 137 -22.50 0.43 -5.99
CA LYS A 137 -22.27 0.82 -7.38
C LYS A 137 -21.92 -0.40 -8.24
N GLY A 138 -22.48 -0.48 -9.45
CA GLY A 138 -22.26 -1.61 -10.37
C GLY A 138 -20.80 -1.82 -10.78
N TYR A 139 -20.00 -0.75 -10.80
CA TYR A 139 -18.57 -0.82 -11.12
C TYR A 139 -17.68 -1.25 -9.93
N SER A 140 -18.25 -1.50 -8.74
CA SER A 140 -17.48 -1.77 -7.51
C SER A 140 -16.51 -2.95 -7.67
N TYR A 141 -16.94 -4.07 -8.25
CA TYR A 141 -16.07 -5.23 -8.48
C TYR A 141 -14.99 -4.96 -9.52
N THR A 142 -15.32 -4.24 -10.60
CA THR A 142 -14.35 -3.87 -11.65
C THR A 142 -13.27 -2.95 -11.09
N LEU A 143 -13.65 -1.96 -10.28
CA LEU A 143 -12.73 -1.05 -9.64
C LEU A 143 -11.79 -1.78 -8.69
N GLN A 144 -12.32 -2.63 -7.80
CA GLN A 144 -11.51 -3.43 -6.88
C GLN A 144 -10.56 -4.38 -7.61
N PHE A 145 -11.00 -4.99 -8.72
CA PHE A 145 -10.15 -5.83 -9.55
C PHE A 145 -9.00 -5.03 -10.18
N ALA A 146 -9.29 -3.86 -10.75
CA ALA A 146 -8.27 -3.01 -11.37
C ALA A 146 -7.22 -2.53 -10.36
N ILE A 147 -7.64 -2.08 -9.18
CA ILE A 147 -6.72 -1.66 -8.10
C ILE A 147 -5.88 -2.86 -7.65
N SER A 148 -6.51 -4.03 -7.45
CA SER A 148 -5.77 -5.22 -7.02
C SER A 148 -4.70 -5.64 -8.04
N LEU A 149 -4.98 -5.55 -9.34
CA LEU A 149 -3.98 -5.81 -10.37
C LEU A 149 -2.84 -4.78 -10.36
N GLY A 150 -3.15 -3.49 -10.14
CA GLY A 150 -2.16 -2.44 -9.97
C GLY A 150 -1.18 -2.75 -8.83
N GLN A 151 -1.71 -3.07 -7.66
CA GLN A 151 -0.91 -3.45 -6.48
C GLN A 151 -0.05 -4.69 -6.72
N LEU A 152 -0.61 -5.72 -7.36
CA LEU A 152 0.15 -6.92 -7.72
C LEU A 152 1.26 -6.62 -8.73
N TYR A 153 1.00 -5.75 -9.70
CA TYR A 153 2.03 -5.34 -10.65
C TYR A 153 3.12 -4.50 -9.98
N GLY A 154 2.75 -3.51 -9.16
CA GLY A 154 3.69 -2.69 -8.40
C GLY A 154 4.58 -3.52 -7.47
N THR A 155 3.99 -4.47 -6.73
CA THR A 155 4.74 -5.39 -5.87
C THR A 155 5.64 -6.33 -6.66
N LEU A 156 5.23 -6.81 -7.84
CA LEU A 156 6.13 -7.58 -8.72
C LEU A 156 7.33 -6.74 -9.16
N VAL A 157 7.11 -5.51 -9.62
CA VAL A 157 8.21 -4.59 -9.97
C VAL A 157 9.12 -4.36 -8.77
N TYR A 158 8.54 -4.14 -7.58
CA TYR A 158 9.25 -3.93 -6.33
C TYR A 158 10.22 -5.07 -5.99
N PHE A 159 9.74 -6.33 -6.01
CA PHE A 159 10.56 -7.50 -5.69
C PHE A 159 11.55 -7.86 -6.80
N ILE A 160 11.13 -7.76 -8.07
CA ILE A 160 11.99 -8.10 -9.22
C ILE A 160 13.17 -7.14 -9.31
N THR A 161 12.92 -5.83 -9.18
CA THR A 161 14.00 -4.83 -9.23
C THR A 161 15.02 -5.04 -8.11
N ALA A 162 14.57 -5.39 -6.90
CA ALA A 162 15.48 -5.65 -5.79
C ALA A 162 16.39 -6.85 -6.07
N TYR A 163 15.82 -7.91 -6.66
CA TYR A 163 16.58 -9.09 -7.07
C TYR A 163 17.57 -8.75 -8.19
N LEU A 164 17.16 -7.97 -9.19
CA LEU A 164 18.01 -7.55 -10.31
C LEU A 164 19.15 -6.63 -9.85
N ASP A 165 18.92 -5.81 -8.84
CA ASP A 165 19.92 -4.94 -8.20
C ASP A 165 20.86 -5.70 -7.24
N GLY A 166 20.74 -7.04 -7.19
CA GLY A 166 21.64 -7.91 -6.44
C GLY A 166 21.26 -8.14 -4.97
N ASP A 167 20.02 -7.80 -4.57
CA ASP A 167 19.45 -8.08 -3.25
C ASP A 167 20.28 -7.52 -2.07
N ASN A 168 20.96 -6.39 -2.30
CA ASN A 168 21.88 -5.76 -1.35
C ASN A 168 21.40 -4.36 -0.93
N PHE A 169 20.29 -4.30 -0.20
CA PHE A 169 19.64 -3.04 0.21
C PHE A 169 19.22 -2.98 1.69
N ALA A 170 19.17 -4.12 2.39
CA ALA A 170 18.67 -4.17 3.76
C ALA A 170 19.80 -4.01 4.79
N ALA A 171 19.56 -3.21 5.83
CA ALA A 171 20.57 -2.91 6.86
C ALA A 171 20.89 -4.10 7.77
N SER A 172 19.97 -5.06 7.90
CA SER A 172 20.18 -6.32 8.65
C SER A 172 19.16 -7.39 8.24
N PRO A 173 19.38 -8.67 8.59
CA PRO A 173 18.41 -9.74 8.33
C PRO A 173 17.03 -9.48 8.96
N PHE A 174 16.99 -8.85 10.14
CA PHE A 174 15.72 -8.47 10.76
C PHE A 174 14.93 -7.51 9.86
N TYR A 175 15.58 -6.46 9.35
CA TYR A 175 14.95 -5.50 8.45
C TYR A 175 14.54 -6.14 7.13
N TYR A 176 15.36 -7.05 6.59
CA TYR A 176 15.01 -7.81 5.40
C TYR A 176 13.72 -8.63 5.60
N TYR A 177 13.65 -9.47 6.63
CA TYR A 177 12.48 -10.34 6.79
C TYR A 177 11.25 -9.62 7.34
N ALA A 178 11.39 -8.73 8.31
CA ALA A 178 10.25 -8.08 8.95
C ALA A 178 9.69 -6.92 8.12
N TYR A 179 10.54 -6.08 7.54
CA TYR A 179 10.11 -4.90 6.79
C TYR A 179 9.97 -5.21 5.30
N TYR A 180 10.99 -5.80 4.68
CA TYR A 180 10.96 -6.03 3.24
C TYR A 180 10.05 -7.21 2.86
N VAL A 181 10.19 -8.39 3.49
CA VAL A 181 9.37 -9.56 3.11
C VAL A 181 7.98 -9.51 3.75
N LEU A 182 7.89 -9.48 5.08
CA LEU A 182 6.64 -9.64 5.80
C LEU A 182 5.68 -8.48 5.56
N ALA A 183 6.15 -7.23 5.70
CA ALA A 183 5.26 -6.08 5.50
C ALA A 183 4.69 -6.08 4.07
N ASN A 184 5.51 -6.26 3.04
CA ASN A 184 5.03 -6.27 1.65
C ASN A 184 4.19 -7.52 1.29
N SER A 185 4.28 -8.62 2.03
CA SER A 185 3.50 -9.84 1.74
C SER A 185 1.98 -9.62 1.73
N PHE A 186 1.45 -8.71 2.55
CA PHE A 186 0.02 -8.42 2.58
C PHE A 186 -0.48 -7.75 1.30
N TRP A 187 0.38 -6.96 0.63
CA TRP A 187 0.12 -6.28 -0.64
C TRP A 187 0.14 -7.26 -1.83
N VAL A 188 0.62 -8.49 -1.61
CA VAL A 188 0.49 -9.61 -2.55
C VAL A 188 -0.75 -10.45 -2.22
N LEU A 189 -0.87 -10.90 -0.98
CA LEU A 189 -1.87 -11.88 -0.58
C LEU A 189 -3.30 -11.32 -0.64
N ILE A 190 -3.55 -10.15 -0.05
CA ILE A 190 -4.90 -9.60 0.04
C ILE A 190 -5.42 -9.18 -1.34
N PRO A 191 -4.66 -8.43 -2.17
CA PRO A 191 -5.09 -8.10 -3.53
C PRO A 191 -5.32 -9.32 -4.40
N SER A 192 -4.52 -10.39 -4.27
CA SER A 192 -4.76 -11.65 -4.98
C SER A 192 -6.13 -12.26 -4.66
N LEU A 193 -6.49 -12.32 -3.38
CA LEU A 193 -7.79 -12.84 -2.94
C LEU A 193 -8.95 -11.98 -3.46
N ILE A 194 -8.80 -10.65 -3.41
CA ILE A 194 -9.81 -9.73 -3.91
C ILE A 194 -9.95 -9.83 -5.43
N ALA A 195 -8.84 -9.93 -6.16
CA ALA A 195 -8.82 -10.09 -7.61
C ALA A 195 -9.56 -11.36 -8.04
N VAL A 196 -9.26 -12.50 -7.42
CA VAL A 196 -9.94 -13.78 -7.68
C VAL A 196 -11.44 -13.67 -7.40
N ARG A 197 -11.82 -13.04 -6.28
CA ARG A 197 -13.24 -12.83 -5.94
C ARG A 197 -13.94 -11.96 -6.99
N CYS A 198 -13.35 -10.81 -7.34
CA CYS A 198 -13.94 -9.87 -8.27
C CYS A 198 -14.05 -10.48 -9.66
N TRP A 199 -13.02 -11.19 -10.13
CA TRP A 199 -13.04 -11.93 -11.39
C TRP A 199 -14.21 -12.91 -11.47
N LYS A 200 -14.43 -13.71 -10.42
CA LYS A 200 -15.57 -14.64 -10.34
C LYS A 200 -16.91 -13.91 -10.41
N LYS A 201 -17.07 -12.83 -9.64
CA LYS A 201 -18.32 -12.05 -9.60
C LYS A 201 -18.62 -11.37 -10.95
N ILE A 202 -17.61 -10.78 -11.59
CA ILE A 202 -17.73 -10.16 -12.91
C ILE A 202 -18.10 -11.22 -13.95
N SER A 203 -17.36 -12.33 -14.00
CA SER A 203 -17.61 -13.42 -14.96
C SER A 203 -19.03 -13.99 -14.85
N LEU A 204 -19.49 -14.25 -13.63
CA LEU A 204 -20.86 -14.73 -13.39
C LEU A 204 -21.93 -13.73 -13.83
N ALA A 205 -21.71 -12.43 -13.61
CA ALA A 205 -22.64 -11.39 -14.05
C ALA A 205 -22.73 -11.33 -15.58
N VAL A 206 -21.60 -11.45 -16.29
CA VAL A 206 -21.57 -11.47 -17.75
C VAL A 206 -22.28 -12.70 -18.31
N GLN A 207 -22.03 -13.89 -17.76
CA GLN A 207 -22.71 -15.14 -18.19
C GLN A 207 -24.22 -15.07 -17.99
N GLY A 208 -24.68 -14.54 -16.84
CA GLY A 208 -26.10 -14.38 -16.55
C GLY A 208 -26.84 -13.43 -17.51
N GLN A 209 -26.15 -12.40 -18.02
CA GLN A 209 -26.71 -11.50 -19.04
C GLN A 209 -26.87 -12.20 -20.39
N SER A 210 -25.87 -13.00 -20.80
CA SER A 210 -25.94 -13.79 -22.05
C SER A 210 -27.09 -14.79 -22.04
N GLN A 211 -27.30 -15.49 -20.91
CA GLN A 211 -28.42 -16.43 -20.77
C GLN A 211 -29.79 -15.75 -20.78
N LYS A 212 -29.93 -14.55 -20.21
CA LYS A 212 -31.18 -13.78 -20.28
C LYS A 212 -31.50 -13.36 -21.71
N LYS A 213 -30.50 -12.90 -22.48
CA LYS A 213 -30.69 -12.54 -23.89
C LYS A 213 -31.16 -13.72 -24.75
N ASN A 214 -30.62 -14.92 -24.52
CA ASN A 214 -31.01 -16.13 -25.26
C ASN A 214 -32.40 -16.67 -24.90
N LYS A 215 -32.98 -16.30 -23.74
CA LYS A 215 -34.35 -16.69 -23.35
C LYS A 215 -35.44 -15.73 -23.85
N VAL A 216 -35.06 -14.54 -24.28
CA VAL A 216 -35.98 -13.48 -24.75
C VAL A 216 -36.09 -13.47 -26.28
N ARG A 217 -35.24 -14.22 -26.97
CA ARG A 217 -35.21 -14.38 -28.42
C ARG A 217 -35.77 -15.73 -28.81
#